data_AF-A0A9Y2EQ96-F1
#
_entry.id   AF-A0A9Y2EQ96-F1
#
_cell.length_a   1.000
_cell.length_b   1.000
_cell.length_c   1.000
_cell.angle_alpha   90.00
_cell.angle_beta   90.00
_cell.angle_gamma   90.00
#
_symmetry.space_group_name_H-M   'P 1'
#
loop_
_entity.id
_entity.type
_entity.pdbx_description
1 polymer ?
#
loop_
_entity_poly.entity_id
_entity_poly.type
_entity_poly.pdbx_seq_one_letter_code
_entity_poly.pdbx_strand_id
1 'polypeptide(L)'
;MYKLIIGNVRVNVLDDNISHTQAVNAARQAILDAGNQNKLLSSVEISRLGDELEVNTIERTGAKLLRKSLKQSMLDGILTAACEKLSPSDGFSLKDAWFDNDTSQEWHGSDVINIREELINKLEEWIKNA
;
A
#
# COMPACT_ATOMS: atom_id res chain seq x y z
N MET A 1 -28.24 -23.88 -4.85
CA MET A 1 -27.76 -22.56 -4.51
C MET A 1 -26.85 -22.68 -3.30
N TYR A 2 -25.64 -22.12 -3.35
CA TYR A 2 -24.72 -22.11 -2.20
C TYR A 2 -23.90 -20.83 -2.14
N LYS A 3 -23.29 -20.58 -0.98
CA LYS A 3 -22.47 -19.40 -0.73
C LYS A 3 -21.07 -19.82 -0.33
N LEU A 4 -20.08 -19.06 -0.76
CA LEU A 4 -18.69 -19.23 -0.35
C LEU A 4 -18.00 -17.87 -0.21
N ILE A 5 -16.83 -17.86 0.41
CA ILE A 5 -16.04 -16.64 0.62
C ILE A 5 -14.65 -16.87 0.03
N ILE A 6 -14.19 -15.94 -0.80
CA ILE A 6 -12.82 -15.93 -1.33
C ILE A 6 -12.15 -14.63 -0.87
N GLY A 7 -11.22 -14.76 0.07
CA GLY A 7 -10.59 -13.61 0.71
C GLY A 7 -11.63 -12.78 1.47
N ASN A 8 -11.85 -11.54 1.02
CA ASN A 8 -12.82 -10.60 1.60
C ASN A 8 -14.12 -10.46 0.77
N VAL A 9 -14.29 -11.27 -0.27
CA VAL A 9 -15.40 -11.16 -1.22
C VAL A 9 -16.38 -12.31 -0.98
N ARG A 10 -17.67 -11.98 -0.85
CA ARG A 10 -18.75 -12.99 -0.78
C ARG A 10 -19.07 -13.49 -2.18
N VAL A 11 -19.29 -14.78 -2.35
CA VAL A 11 -19.65 -15.37 -3.63
C VAL A 11 -20.98 -16.10 -3.45
N ASN A 12 -22.00 -15.65 -4.19
CA ASN A 12 -23.32 -16.25 -4.22
C ASN A 12 -23.47 -17.05 -5.52
N VAL A 13 -23.66 -18.36 -5.42
CA VAL A 13 -23.90 -19.23 -6.58
C VAL A 13 -25.39 -19.52 -6.65
N LEU A 14 -26.04 -18.98 -7.68
CA LEU A 14 -27.49 -18.97 -7.83
C LEU A 14 -28.05 -20.26 -8.45
N ASP A 15 -27.20 -21.08 -9.08
CA ASP A 15 -27.58 -22.35 -9.73
C ASP A 15 -26.83 -23.55 -9.10
N ASP A 16 -27.56 -24.61 -8.77
CA ASP A 16 -27.01 -25.86 -8.22
C ASP A 16 -26.18 -26.67 -9.23
N ASN A 17 -26.40 -26.46 -10.52
CA ASN A 17 -25.68 -27.16 -11.57
C ASN A 17 -24.25 -26.63 -11.78
N ILE A 18 -23.86 -25.56 -11.08
CA ILE A 18 -22.51 -24.99 -11.14
C ILE A 18 -21.63 -25.69 -10.10
N SER A 19 -20.63 -26.43 -10.59
CA SER A 19 -19.68 -27.10 -9.70
C SER A 19 -18.90 -26.10 -8.85
N HIS A 20 -18.53 -26.51 -7.64
CA HIS A 20 -17.74 -25.69 -6.72
C HIS A 20 -16.44 -25.17 -7.35
N THR A 21 -15.76 -26.01 -8.14
CA THR A 21 -14.54 -25.63 -8.85
C THR A 21 -14.78 -24.58 -9.93
N GLN A 22 -15.87 -24.69 -10.69
CA GLN A 22 -16.23 -23.68 -11.71
C GLN A 22 -16.57 -22.35 -11.06
N ALA A 23 -17.37 -22.35 -9.98
CA ALA A 23 -17.71 -21.14 -9.24
C ALA A 23 -16.47 -20.45 -8.65
N VAL A 24 -15.54 -21.22 -8.07
CA VAL A 24 -14.29 -20.67 -7.51
C VAL A 24 -13.42 -20.05 -8.59
N ASN A 25 -13.27 -20.70 -9.75
CA ASN A 25 -12.46 -20.19 -10.85
C ASN A 25 -13.05 -18.90 -11.44
N ALA A 26 -14.36 -18.88 -11.71
CA ALA A 26 -15.06 -17.70 -12.21
C ALA A 26 -14.99 -16.53 -11.22
N ALA A 27 -15.21 -16.79 -9.93
CA ALA A 27 -15.08 -15.77 -8.89
C ALA A 27 -13.64 -15.23 -8.77
N ARG A 28 -12.62 -16.10 -8.82
CA ARG A 28 -11.21 -15.66 -8.80
C ARG A 28 -10.88 -14.77 -10.00
N GLN A 29 -11.34 -15.13 -11.19
CA GLN A 29 -11.12 -14.35 -12.40
C GLN A 29 -11.75 -12.96 -12.27
N ALA A 30 -13.02 -12.89 -11.85
CA ALA A 30 -13.72 -11.62 -11.63
C ALA A 30 -13.03 -10.74 -10.57
N ILE A 31 -12.52 -11.33 -9.49
CA ILE A 31 -11.76 -10.61 -8.46
C ILE A 31 -10.44 -10.07 -9.03
N LEU A 32 -9.74 -10.83 -9.86
CA LEU A 32 -8.50 -10.39 -10.52
C LEU A 32 -8.76 -9.25 -11.50
N ASP A 33 -9.81 -9.37 -12.32
CA ASP A 33 -10.17 -8.37 -13.32
C ASP A 33 -10.60 -7.05 -12.65
N ALA A 34 -11.42 -7.13 -11.60
CA ALA A 34 -11.75 -5.96 -10.77
C ALA A 34 -10.49 -5.38 -10.09
N GLY A 35 -9.57 -6.25 -9.65
CA GLY A 35 -8.29 -5.88 -9.07
C GLY A 35 -7.41 -5.07 -10.03
N ASN A 36 -7.36 -5.46 -11.31
CA ASN A 36 -6.65 -4.77 -12.39
C ASN A 36 -7.29 -3.41 -12.72
N GLN A 37 -8.60 -3.29 -12.55
CA GLN A 37 -9.36 -2.04 -12.71
C GLN A 37 -9.37 -1.16 -11.45
N ASN A 38 -8.59 -1.51 -10.42
CA ASN A 38 -8.59 -0.84 -9.11
C ASN A 38 -9.95 -0.78 -8.38
N LYS A 39 -10.88 -1.66 -8.75
CA LYS A 39 -12.18 -1.82 -8.11
C LYS A 39 -12.06 -2.78 -6.94
N LEU A 40 -12.83 -2.52 -5.87
CA LEU A 40 -12.99 -3.43 -4.75
C LEU A 40 -14.35 -4.09 -4.86
N LEU A 41 -14.38 -5.42 -4.92
CA LEU A 41 -15.64 -6.16 -4.90
C LEU A 41 -16.07 -6.44 -3.45
N SER A 42 -17.36 -6.31 -3.20
CA SER A 42 -18.01 -6.78 -1.97
C SER A 42 -18.59 -8.18 -2.16
N SER A 43 -19.19 -8.42 -3.33
CA SER A 43 -19.84 -9.67 -3.68
C SER A 43 -19.69 -10.00 -5.16
N VAL A 44 -19.69 -11.29 -5.47
CA VAL A 44 -19.78 -11.84 -6.82
C VAL A 44 -20.98 -12.78 -6.85
N GLU A 45 -21.85 -12.61 -7.83
CA GLU A 45 -22.99 -13.48 -8.08
C GLU A 45 -22.73 -14.26 -9.36
N ILE A 46 -22.90 -15.58 -9.29
CA ILE A 46 -22.66 -16.47 -10.41
C ILE A 46 -23.97 -17.17 -10.74
N SER A 47 -24.47 -16.91 -11.94
CA SER A 47 -25.64 -17.53 -12.55
C SER A 47 -25.23 -18.30 -13.80
N ARG A 48 -26.14 -19.13 -14.30
CA ARG A 48 -26.01 -19.78 -15.60
C ARG A 48 -27.06 -19.19 -16.54
N LEU A 49 -26.62 -18.66 -17.68
CA LEU A 49 -27.51 -18.19 -18.74
C LEU A 49 -27.32 -19.09 -19.97
N GLY A 50 -28.17 -20.12 -20.08
CA GLY A 50 -28.01 -21.16 -21.09
C GLY A 50 -26.79 -22.06 -20.79
N ASP A 51 -25.81 -22.07 -21.70
CA ASP A 51 -24.58 -22.86 -21.54
C ASP A 51 -23.39 -22.07 -20.99
N GLU A 52 -23.52 -20.75 -20.84
CA GLU A 52 -22.46 -19.89 -20.34
C GLU A 52 -22.68 -19.47 -18.88
N LEU A 53 -21.56 -19.23 -18.18
CA LEU A 53 -21.56 -18.69 -16.82
C LEU A 53 -21.65 -17.16 -16.90
N GLU A 54 -22.63 -16.60 -16.21
CA GLU A 54 -22.81 -15.17 -16.06
C GLU A 54 -22.29 -14.77 -14.68
N VAL A 55 -21.43 -13.75 -14.64
CA VAL A 55 -20.77 -13.29 -13.41
C VAL A 55 -21.11 -11.82 -13.18
N ASN A 56 -21.94 -11.56 -12.18
CA ASN A 56 -22.34 -10.22 -11.76
C ASN A 56 -21.50 -9.78 -10.55
N THR A 57 -20.79 -8.67 -10.68
CA THR A 57 -19.90 -8.16 -9.62
C THR A 57 -20.49 -6.94 -8.92
N ILE A 58 -20.59 -6.98 -7.59
CA ILE A 58 -21.06 -5.86 -6.78
C ILE A 58 -19.86 -5.18 -6.13
N GLU A 59 -19.61 -3.93 -6.52
CA GLU A 59 -18.51 -3.11 -6.00
C GLU A 59 -18.80 -2.65 -4.56
N ARG A 60 -17.73 -2.49 -3.77
CA ARG A 60 -17.78 -1.91 -2.43
C ARG A 60 -17.50 -0.42 -2.54
N THR A 61 -18.33 0.41 -1.92
CA THR A 61 -18.07 1.84 -1.78
C THR A 61 -16.82 2.06 -0.92
N GLY A 62 -15.81 2.71 -1.50
CA GLY A 62 -14.52 2.98 -0.88
C GLY A 62 -13.38 2.75 -1.87
N ALA A 63 -12.54 3.77 -2.07
CA ALA A 63 -11.36 3.62 -2.91
C ALA A 63 -10.44 2.57 -2.29
N LYS A 64 -9.92 1.67 -3.13
CA LYS A 64 -8.78 0.83 -2.75
C LYS A 64 -7.67 1.80 -2.36
N LEU A 65 -7.30 1.87 -1.07
CA LEU A 65 -6.08 2.55 -0.65
C LEU A 65 -4.99 1.96 -1.54
N LEU A 66 -4.44 2.79 -2.44
CA LEU A 66 -3.37 2.39 -3.33
C LEU A 66 -2.27 1.81 -2.44
N ARG A 67 -2.07 0.49 -2.53
CA ARG A 67 -1.00 -0.15 -1.79
C ARG A 67 0.29 0.47 -2.34
N LYS A 68 1.10 1.04 -1.44
CA LYS A 68 2.45 1.49 -1.79
C LYS A 68 3.17 0.35 -2.49
N SER A 69 3.94 0.66 -3.54
CA SER A 69 4.88 -0.33 -4.08
C SER A 69 5.89 -0.68 -2.99
N LEU A 70 6.50 -1.88 -3.05
CA LEU A 70 7.57 -2.25 -2.12
C LEU A 70 8.68 -1.18 -2.13
N LYS A 71 9.04 -0.69 -3.32
CA LYS A 71 9.99 0.40 -3.51
C LYS A 71 9.58 1.66 -2.75
N GLN A 72 8.35 2.15 -2.92
CA GLN A 72 7.87 3.34 -2.21
C GLN A 72 7.89 3.12 -0.70
N SER A 73 7.47 1.94 -0.23
CA SER A 73 7.51 1.61 1.20
C SER A 73 8.93 1.63 1.76
N MET A 74 9.93 1.19 0.99
CA MET A 74 11.34 1.23 1.41
C MET A 74 11.89 2.66 1.41
N LEU A 75 11.57 3.46 0.38
CA LEU A 75 11.98 4.87 0.30
C LEU A 75 11.41 5.69 1.46
N ASP A 76 10.15 5.48 1.82
CA ASP A 76 9.52 6.15 2.99
C ASP A 76 10.21 5.76 4.31
N GLY A 77 10.64 4.50 4.43
CA GLY A 77 11.41 4.02 5.59
C GLY A 77 12.77 4.69 5.69
N ILE A 78 13.47 4.87 4.56
CA ILE A 78 14.74 5.61 4.49
C ILE A 78 14.55 7.06 4.93
N LEU A 79 13.50 7.74 4.43
CA LEU A 79 13.20 9.11 4.82
C LEU A 79 12.94 9.23 6.32
N THR A 80 12.17 8.28 6.88
CA THR A 80 11.86 8.26 8.31
C THR A 80 13.13 8.12 9.15
N ALA A 81 14.00 7.16 8.81
CA ALA A 81 15.28 6.96 9.51
C ALA A 81 16.20 8.18 9.40
N ALA A 82 16.23 8.83 8.23
CA ALA A 82 17.00 10.06 8.05
C ALA A 82 16.47 11.21 8.91
N CYS A 83 15.15 11.40 8.97
CA CYS A 83 14.51 12.41 9.82
C CYS A 83 14.76 12.16 11.30
N GLU A 84 14.70 10.90 11.77
CA GLU A 84 15.03 10.56 13.15
C GLU A 84 16.49 10.93 13.50
N LYS A 85 17.42 10.70 12.57
CA LYS A 85 18.84 10.99 12.78
C LYS A 85 19.16 12.48 12.70
N LEU A 86 18.61 13.18 11.71
CA LEU A 86 18.93 14.58 11.41
C LEU A 86 18.06 15.57 12.18
N SER A 87 16.83 15.18 12.54
CA SER A 87 15.86 16.04 13.22
C SER A 87 15.23 15.30 14.40
N PRO A 88 16.02 14.96 15.44
CA PRO A 88 15.51 14.23 16.59
C PRO A 88 14.43 15.05 17.30
N SER A 89 13.30 14.40 17.56
CA SER A 89 12.11 14.99 18.18
C SER A 89 12.14 14.99 19.70
N ASP A 90 13.08 14.25 20.31
CA ASP A 90 13.20 14.13 21.77
C ASP A 90 13.70 15.44 22.41
N GLY A 91 13.13 15.79 23.56
CA GLY A 91 13.40 17.04 24.29
C GLY A 91 14.82 17.12 24.86
N PHE A 92 15.53 16.00 24.95
CA PHE A 92 16.92 15.92 25.43
C PHE A 92 17.97 16.01 24.33
N SER A 93 17.55 16.13 23.07
CA SER A 93 18.47 16.15 21.94
C SER A 93 19.06 17.55 21.71
N LEU A 94 20.39 17.63 21.55
CA LEU A 94 21.08 18.84 21.10
C LEU A 94 20.79 19.04 19.60
N LYS A 95 19.72 19.79 19.31
CA LYS A 95 19.23 20.02 17.93
C LYS A 95 20.18 20.89 17.10
N ASP A 96 20.98 21.69 17.77
CA ASP A 96 21.94 22.62 17.21
C ASP A 96 23.38 22.08 17.21
N ALA A 97 23.63 20.85 17.68
CA ALA A 97 24.96 20.25 17.67
C ALA A 97 25.04 19.07 16.70
N TRP A 98 26.18 18.91 16.03
CA TRP A 98 26.51 17.70 15.28
C TRP A 98 27.91 17.26 15.65
N PHE A 99 28.06 15.98 15.98
CA PHE A 99 29.35 15.38 16.31
C PHE A 99 29.66 14.29 15.29
N ASP A 100 30.84 14.39 14.68
CA ASP A 100 31.40 13.35 13.83
C ASP A 100 32.36 12.47 14.64
N ASN A 101 31.99 11.20 14.79
CA ASN A 101 32.78 10.21 15.53
C ASN A 101 34.11 9.91 14.85
N ASP A 102 34.20 10.03 13.52
CA ASP A 102 35.38 9.62 12.77
C ASP A 102 36.50 10.67 12.88
N THR A 103 36.13 11.95 12.87
CA THR A 103 37.07 13.08 12.97
C THR A 103 37.14 13.69 14.37
N SER A 104 36.25 13.29 15.28
CA SER A 104 36.00 13.96 16.57
C SER A 104 35.63 15.44 16.41
N GLN A 105 35.15 15.84 15.23
CA GLN A 105 34.77 17.21 14.95
C GLN A 105 33.36 17.50 15.44
N GLU A 106 33.17 18.70 15.94
CA GLU A 106 31.89 19.17 16.44
C GLU A 106 31.49 20.47 15.76
N TRP A 107 30.23 20.55 15.33
CA TRP A 107 29.60 21.75 14.76
C TRP A 107 28.41 22.15 15.61
N HIS A 108 28.14 23.46 15.66
CA HIS A 108 27.12 24.04 16.51
C HIS A 108 26.29 25.12 15.81
N GLY A 109 25.11 25.42 16.38
CA GLY A 109 24.31 26.57 16.03
C GLY A 109 23.51 26.42 14.74
N SER A 110 23.25 27.57 14.10
CA SER A 110 22.38 27.67 12.92
C SER A 110 22.87 26.88 11.72
N ASP A 111 24.19 26.71 11.57
CA ASP A 111 24.76 26.01 10.43
C ASP A 111 24.37 24.53 10.44
N VAL A 112 24.33 23.90 11.63
CA VAL A 112 23.87 22.52 11.79
C VAL A 112 22.41 22.38 11.39
N ILE A 113 21.57 23.33 11.81
CA ILE A 113 20.13 23.34 11.51
C ILE A 113 19.91 23.50 10.00
N ASN A 114 20.57 24.48 9.39
CA ASN A 114 20.47 24.76 7.96
C ASN A 114 20.87 23.56 7.11
N ILE A 115 21.98 22.90 7.46
CA ILE A 115 22.46 21.72 6.74
C ILE A 115 21.52 20.53 6.91
N ARG A 116 20.96 20.31 8.10
CA ARG A 116 19.96 19.24 8.34
C ARG A 116 18.72 19.43 7.46
N GLU A 117 18.19 20.65 7.42
CA GLU A 117 17.03 20.98 6.57
C GLU A 117 17.35 20.80 5.08
N GLU A 118 18.52 21.27 4.62
CA GLU A 118 18.97 21.08 3.24
C GLU A 118 19.05 19.60 2.85
N LEU A 119 19.62 18.76 3.72
CA LEU A 119 19.78 17.32 3.49
C LEU A 119 18.42 16.61 3.41
N ILE A 120 17.49 16.92 4.32
CA ILE A 120 16.14 16.34 4.31
C ILE A 120 15.41 16.75 3.02
N ASN A 121 15.45 18.02 2.64
CA ASN A 121 14.79 18.50 1.42
C ASN A 121 15.33 17.80 0.16
N LYS A 122 16.66 17.66 0.05
CA LYS A 122 17.31 16.93 -1.06
C LYS A 122 16.93 15.45 -1.08
N LEU A 123 16.84 14.82 0.09
CA LEU A 123 16.42 13.43 0.19
C LEU A 123 14.96 13.25 -0.24
N GLU A 124 14.05 14.14 0.18
CA GLU A 124 12.66 14.12 -0.27
C GLU A 124 12.52 14.31 -1.78
N GLU A 125 13.29 15.22 -2.37
CA GLU A 125 13.33 15.43 -3.81
C GLU A 125 13.84 14.20 -4.54
N TRP A 126 14.92 13.58 -4.05
CA TRP A 126 15.44 12.35 -4.60
C TRP A 126 14.41 11.22 -4.57
N ILE A 127 13.70 11.04 -3.45
CA ILE A 127 12.66 10.00 -3.31
C ILE A 127 11.51 10.23 -4.31
N LYS A 128 11.11 11.47 -4.54
CA LYS A 128 10.06 11.80 -5.52
C LYS A 128 10.49 11.46 -6.95
N ASN A 129 11.79 11.54 -7.23
CA ASN A 129 12.35 11.30 -8.55
C ASN A 129 12.91 9.86 -8.75
N ALA A 130 12.95 9.04 -7.69
CA ALA A 130 13.56 7.72 -7.68
C ALA A 130 12.66 6.63 -8.29
#